data_AF-A0A1H3U287-F1
#
_entry.id   AF-A0A1H3U287-F1
#
_cell.length_a   1.000
_cell.length_b   1.000
_cell.length_c   1.000
_cell.angle_alpha   90.00
_cell.angle_beta   90.00
_cell.angle_gamma   90.00
#
_symmetry.space_group_name_H-M   'P 1'
#
loop_
_entity.id
_entity.type
_entity.pdbx_description
1 polymer ?
#
loop_
_entity_poly.entity_id
_entity_poly.type
_entity_poly.pdbx_seq_one_letter_code
_entity_poly.pdbx_strand_id
1 'polypeptide(L)'
;MAGRSRRTGCSGCCAPRTGTSTDSRSIPPDKLTLDRIDADAITAFLDWLEAERHNGISTRNQRLAVVSSFFRWLQSQEPARMAGCQDILAIPAKRKAQPSVNHLTVEQTRRLLAQPDRSTRRGRRDATLLATLYDTAARVSEFADLTVRDIRLQPPALAAAGYGAGRDRHVRARD
;
A
#
# COMPACT_ATOMS: atom_id res chain seq x y z
N MET A 1 6.86 -32.12 17.85
CA MET A 1 8.13 -31.74 17.20
C MET A 1 7.90 -31.68 15.70
N ALA A 2 8.47 -30.66 15.04
CA ALA A 2 8.44 -30.35 13.60
C ALA A 2 7.05 -30.02 13.00
N GLY A 3 6.84 -28.97 12.21
CA GLY A 3 7.72 -27.96 11.64
C GLY A 3 6.87 -27.13 10.68
N ARG A 4 6.93 -25.80 10.80
CA ARG A 4 6.20 -24.84 9.96
C ARG A 4 6.67 -24.97 8.50
N SER A 5 5.76 -25.31 7.59
CA SER A 5 6.00 -25.19 6.15
C SER A 5 6.00 -23.71 5.77
N ARG A 6 7.18 -23.22 5.40
CA ARG A 6 7.44 -21.86 4.96
C ARG A 6 6.98 -21.70 3.52
N ARG A 7 6.32 -20.56 3.29
CA ARG A 7 6.15 -19.82 2.03
C ARG A 7 6.97 -20.41 0.86
N THR A 8 6.27 -20.95 -0.12
CA THR A 8 6.80 -21.13 -1.47
C THR A 8 7.26 -19.77 -1.98
N GLY A 9 8.58 -19.63 -2.09
CA GLY A 9 9.24 -18.44 -2.61
C GLY A 9 8.85 -18.22 -4.06
N CYS A 10 8.46 -16.98 -4.37
CA CYS A 10 8.46 -16.48 -5.74
C CYS A 10 9.94 -16.35 -6.17
N SER A 11 10.49 -17.44 -6.69
CA SER A 11 11.90 -17.57 -7.09
C SER A 11 12.14 -16.98 -8.49
N GLY A 12 11.75 -15.72 -8.72
CA GLY A 12 11.75 -15.15 -10.07
C GLY A 12 12.12 -13.69 -10.26
N CYS A 13 12.24 -12.85 -9.22
CA CYS A 13 12.41 -11.40 -9.45
C CYS A 13 13.67 -10.76 -8.84
N CYS A 14 14.46 -11.49 -8.05
CA CYS A 14 15.69 -10.95 -7.46
C CYS A 14 16.92 -11.53 -8.14
N ALA A 15 17.10 -11.20 -9.42
CA ALA A 15 18.44 -11.21 -9.99
C ALA A 15 19.13 -9.90 -9.59
N PRO A 16 20.35 -9.92 -9.01
CA PRO A 16 21.12 -8.72 -8.79
C PRO A 16 21.59 -8.22 -10.16
N ARG A 17 20.90 -7.22 -10.70
CA ARG A 17 21.46 -6.43 -11.81
C ARG A 17 22.57 -5.57 -11.23
N THR A 18 23.78 -6.10 -11.24
CA THR A 18 25.02 -5.32 -11.19
C THR A 18 25.10 -4.46 -12.45
N GLY A 19 24.36 -3.36 -12.42
CA GLY A 19 24.53 -2.23 -13.31
C GLY A 19 24.58 -1.02 -12.40
N THR A 20 25.74 -0.39 -12.33
CA THR A 20 25.89 0.94 -11.73
C THR A 20 24.77 1.83 -12.25
N SER A 21 24.01 2.46 -11.35
CA SER A 21 22.87 3.31 -11.67
C SER A 21 23.33 4.62 -12.31
N THR A 22 23.93 4.55 -13.48
CA THR A 22 24.23 5.68 -14.34
C THR A 22 23.17 5.72 -15.42
N ASP A 23 21.93 5.99 -15.00
CA ASP A 23 20.82 6.25 -15.92
C ASP A 23 20.93 7.71 -16.37
N SER A 24 21.19 7.91 -17.66
CA SER A 24 21.23 9.18 -18.43
C SER A 24 22.32 10.22 -18.15
N ARG A 25 22.67 10.56 -16.89
CA ARG A 25 23.61 11.68 -16.60
C ARG A 25 25.05 11.27 -16.24
N SER A 26 25.35 9.97 -16.20
CA SER A 26 26.67 9.44 -15.84
C SER A 26 27.24 9.98 -14.51
N ILE A 27 26.36 10.33 -13.56
CA ILE A 27 26.76 10.79 -12.22
C ILE A 27 26.77 9.57 -11.28
N PRO A 28 27.90 9.25 -10.64
CA PRO A 28 27.94 8.23 -9.61
C PRO A 28 27.02 8.61 -8.44
N PRO A 29 26.27 7.68 -7.85
CA PRO A 29 25.35 7.99 -6.75
C PRO A 29 26.05 8.61 -5.53
N ASP A 30 27.33 8.31 -5.33
CA ASP A 30 28.23 8.85 -4.31
C ASP A 30 28.65 10.32 -4.53
N LYS A 31 28.42 10.88 -5.73
CA LYS A 31 28.79 12.27 -6.09
C LYS A 31 27.58 13.18 -6.31
N LEU A 32 26.38 12.70 -5.98
CA LEU A 32 25.16 13.50 -6.09
C LEU A 32 25.10 14.53 -4.95
N THR A 33 25.29 15.80 -5.28
CA THR A 33 25.14 16.91 -4.33
C THR A 33 23.77 17.57 -4.46
N LEU A 34 23.30 18.23 -3.39
CA LEU A 34 22.03 18.95 -3.40
C LEU A 34 21.98 20.05 -4.46
N ASP A 35 23.13 20.60 -4.88
CA ASP A 35 23.23 21.65 -5.90
C ASP A 35 22.87 21.16 -7.30
N ARG A 36 22.88 19.83 -7.50
CA ARG A 36 22.53 19.19 -8.77
C ARG A 36 21.07 18.74 -8.81
N ILE A 37 20.32 18.98 -7.73
CA ILE A 37 18.91 18.62 -7.60
C ILE A 37 18.09 19.90 -7.66
N ASP A 38 17.71 20.28 -8.88
CA ASP A 38 16.80 21.37 -9.18
C ASP A 38 15.41 20.81 -9.60
N ALA A 39 14.47 21.73 -9.84
CA ALA A 39 13.12 21.37 -10.26
C ALA A 39 13.11 20.62 -11.60
N ASP A 40 14.04 20.94 -12.50
CA ASP A 40 14.18 20.29 -13.81
C ASP A 40 14.72 18.86 -13.68
N ALA A 41 15.70 18.62 -12.81
CA ALA A 41 16.21 17.29 -12.50
C ALA A 41 15.12 16.40 -11.90
N ILE A 42 14.29 16.94 -11.00
CA ILE A 42 13.18 16.18 -10.41
C ILE A 42 12.10 15.92 -11.45
N THR A 43 11.76 16.89 -12.29
CA THR A 43 10.78 16.71 -13.36
C THR A 43 11.25 15.66 -14.37
N ALA A 44 12.51 15.75 -14.83
CA ALA A 44 13.12 14.77 -15.71
C ALA A 44 13.15 13.37 -15.07
N PHE A 45 13.46 13.27 -13.77
CA PHE A 45 13.39 12.00 -13.05
C PHE A 45 11.96 11.43 -12.99
N LEU A 46 10.95 12.28 -12.74
CA LEU A 46 9.56 11.85 -12.71
C LEU A 46 9.03 11.41 -14.07
N ASP A 47 9.53 12.02 -15.15
CA ASP A 47 9.17 11.66 -16.52
C ASP A 47 9.90 10.39 -16.97
N TRP A 48 11.17 10.22 -16.60
CA TRP A 48 11.91 8.98 -16.77
C TRP A 48 11.23 7.78 -16.07
N LEU A 49 10.70 7.99 -14.86
CA LEU A 49 9.93 6.96 -14.14
C LEU A 49 8.68 6.51 -14.90
N GLU A 50 8.09 7.38 -15.69
CA GLU A 50 6.89 7.08 -16.49
C GLU A 50 7.27 6.46 -17.83
N ALA A 51 8.28 7.01 -18.51
CA ALA A 51 8.71 6.57 -19.83
C ALA A 51 9.46 5.24 -19.82
N GLU A 52 10.46 5.08 -18.95
CA GLU A 52 11.37 3.93 -18.98
C GLU A 52 10.99 2.84 -17.96
N ARG A 53 10.47 3.24 -16.80
CA ARG A 53 10.04 2.30 -15.76
C ARG A 53 8.55 1.96 -15.84
N HIS A 54 7.81 2.58 -16.76
CA HIS A 54 6.37 2.40 -16.96
C HIS A 54 5.54 2.53 -15.67
N ASN A 55 5.99 3.39 -14.73
CA ASN A 55 5.25 3.61 -13.50
C ASN A 55 3.98 4.42 -13.77
N GLY A 56 2.87 3.98 -13.17
CA GLY A 56 1.61 4.74 -13.25
C GLY A 56 1.69 6.08 -12.52
N ILE A 57 0.80 7.01 -12.90
CA ILE A 57 0.69 8.37 -12.34
C ILE A 57 0.60 8.36 -10.81
N SER A 58 -0.07 7.36 -10.21
CA SER A 58 -0.19 7.22 -8.75
C SER A 58 1.18 7.04 -8.09
N THR A 59 2.01 6.16 -8.65
CA THR A 59 3.35 5.85 -8.13
C THR A 59 4.29 7.04 -8.35
N ARG A 60 4.19 7.72 -9.50
CA ARG A 60 4.91 8.98 -9.78
C ARG A 60 4.59 10.04 -8.73
N ASN A 61 3.32 10.27 -8.44
CA ASN A 61 2.89 11.27 -7.45
C ASN A 61 3.28 10.89 -6.02
N GLN A 62 3.26 9.61 -5.66
CA GLN A 62 3.76 9.16 -4.36
C GLN A 62 5.26 9.46 -4.20
N ARG A 63 6.06 9.24 -5.26
CA ARG A 63 7.48 9.59 -5.26
C ARG A 63 7.70 11.09 -5.16
N LEU A 64 6.93 11.90 -5.90
CA LEU A 64 6.94 13.36 -5.76
C LEU A 64 6.62 13.78 -4.31
N ALA A 65 5.61 13.18 -3.67
CA ALA A 65 5.27 13.50 -2.29
C ALA A 65 6.40 13.24 -1.29
N VAL A 66 7.18 12.17 -1.48
CA VAL A 66 8.39 11.89 -0.68
C VAL A 66 9.45 12.96 -0.90
N VAL A 67 9.72 13.30 -2.16
CA VAL A 67 10.67 14.35 -2.52
C VAL A 67 10.25 15.70 -1.93
N SER A 68 9.00 16.10 -2.12
CA SER A 68 8.46 17.34 -1.54
C SER A 68 8.53 17.35 -0.01
N SER A 69 8.35 16.20 0.66
CA SER A 69 8.49 16.12 2.12
C SER A 69 9.94 16.32 2.56
N PHE A 70 10.90 15.75 1.83
CA PHE A 70 12.33 15.98 2.08
C PHE A 70 12.71 17.46 1.88
N PHE A 71 12.28 18.09 0.79
CA PHE A 71 12.59 19.50 0.53
C PHE A 71 11.89 20.46 1.50
N ARG A 72 10.70 20.10 2.01
CA ARG A 72 10.05 20.85 3.10
C ARG A 72 10.87 20.77 4.39
N TRP A 73 11.45 19.62 4.71
CA TRP A 73 12.37 19.49 5.83
C TRP A 73 13.67 20.28 5.57
N LEU A 74 14.24 20.21 4.36
CA LEU A 74 15.48 20.90 4.01
C LEU A 74 15.39 22.42 4.15
N GLN A 75 14.24 23.02 3.80
CA GLN A 75 13.98 24.45 4.02
C GLN A 75 14.15 24.89 5.50
N SER A 76 13.84 23.99 6.44
CA SER A 76 14.01 24.27 7.88
C SER A 76 15.46 24.16 8.35
N GLN A 77 16.28 23.38 7.64
CA GLN A 77 17.68 23.14 8.01
C GLN A 77 18.64 24.13 7.34
N GLU A 78 18.34 24.54 6.11
CA GLU A 78 19.21 25.41 5.33
C GLU A 78 18.42 26.52 4.61
N PRO A 79 18.17 27.66 5.31
CA PRO A 79 17.39 28.77 4.76
C PRO A 79 17.99 29.37 3.48
N ALA A 80 19.30 29.28 3.29
CA ALA A 80 20.00 29.75 2.10
C ALA A 80 19.50 29.10 0.79
N ARG A 81 18.89 27.90 0.88
CA ARG A 81 18.40 27.14 -0.27
C ARG A 81 16.89 27.26 -0.46
N MET A 82 16.22 28.14 0.29
CA MET A 82 14.76 28.22 0.29
C MET A 82 14.17 28.46 -1.10
N ALA A 83 14.76 29.35 -1.89
CA ALA A 83 14.25 29.67 -3.24
C ALA A 83 14.18 28.42 -4.13
N GLY A 84 15.30 27.71 -4.30
CA GLY A 84 15.32 26.46 -5.08
C GLY A 84 14.44 25.35 -4.50
N CYS A 85 14.30 25.29 -3.17
CA CYS A 85 13.37 24.35 -2.55
C CYS A 85 11.91 24.70 -2.87
N GLN A 86 11.55 25.99 -2.96
CA GLN A 86 10.19 26.41 -3.32
C GLN A 86 9.87 26.04 -4.78
N ASP A 87 10.81 26.21 -5.69
CA ASP A 87 10.65 25.80 -7.09
C ASP A 87 10.35 24.29 -7.20
N ILE A 88 11.04 23.48 -6.41
CA ILE A 88 10.80 22.03 -6.33
C ILE A 88 9.44 21.69 -5.72
N LEU A 89 9.01 22.42 -4.67
CA LEU A 89 7.70 22.24 -4.08
C LEU A 89 6.56 22.69 -5.00
N ALA A 90 6.83 23.61 -5.92
CA ALA A 90 5.87 24.11 -6.90
C ALA A 90 5.57 23.10 -8.03
N ILE A 91 6.35 22.02 -8.16
CA ILE A 91 6.12 20.98 -9.18
C ILE A 91 4.72 20.36 -8.96
N PRO A 92 3.79 20.52 -9.92
CA PRO A 92 2.44 20.03 -9.76
C PRO A 92 2.38 18.50 -9.89
N ALA A 93 1.59 17.87 -9.02
CA ALA A 93 1.24 16.47 -9.18
C ALA A 93 0.39 16.27 -10.45
N LYS A 94 0.67 15.21 -11.22
CA LYS A 94 -0.14 14.90 -12.40
C LYS A 94 -1.53 14.46 -11.95
N ARG A 95 -2.59 15.01 -12.54
CA ARG A 95 -3.97 14.60 -12.25
C ARG A 95 -4.18 13.19 -12.79
N LYS A 96 -4.52 12.25 -11.90
CA LYS A 96 -4.95 10.90 -12.28
C LYS A 96 -6.48 10.88 -12.30
N ALA A 97 -7.09 10.47 -13.41
CA ALA A 97 -8.48 10.08 -13.41
C ALA A 97 -8.67 8.94 -12.39
N GLN A 98 -9.41 9.20 -11.32
CA GLN A 98 -9.73 8.15 -10.36
C GLN A 98 -10.78 7.27 -11.01
N PRO A 99 -10.48 6.00 -11.33
CA PRO A 99 -11.54 5.09 -11.75
C PRO A 99 -12.57 5.02 -10.62
N SER A 100 -13.86 5.00 -10.98
CA SER A 100 -14.91 4.78 -9.99
C SER A 100 -14.57 3.51 -9.22
N VAL A 101 -14.57 3.59 -7.90
CA VAL A 101 -14.34 2.41 -7.06
C VAL A 101 -15.42 1.40 -7.42
N ASN A 102 -15.01 0.33 -8.08
CA ASN A 102 -15.89 -0.78 -8.43
C ASN A 102 -16.33 -1.42 -7.11
N HIS A 103 -17.56 -1.11 -6.70
CA HIS A 103 -18.20 -1.66 -5.52
C HIS A 103 -19.16 -2.75 -5.96
N LEU A 104 -19.34 -3.74 -5.11
CA LEU A 104 -20.35 -4.77 -5.32
C LEU A 104 -21.72 -4.19 -4.98
N THR A 105 -22.69 -4.42 -5.86
CA THR A 105 -24.09 -4.15 -5.52
C THR A 105 -24.56 -5.11 -4.43
N VAL A 106 -25.65 -4.76 -3.74
CA VAL A 106 -26.24 -5.64 -2.72
C VAL A 106 -26.53 -7.03 -3.28
N GLU A 107 -27.01 -7.10 -4.52
CA GLU A 107 -27.35 -8.36 -5.17
C GLU A 107 -26.12 -9.20 -5.54
N GLN A 108 -25.06 -8.56 -6.05
CA GLN A 108 -23.78 -9.23 -6.27
C GLN A 108 -23.17 -9.74 -4.96
N THR A 109 -23.32 -8.98 -3.88
CA THR A 109 -22.84 -9.36 -2.55
C THR A 109 -23.59 -10.57 -2.01
N ARG A 110 -24.92 -10.60 -2.12
CA ARG A 110 -25.73 -11.77 -1.75
C ARG A 110 -25.31 -13.02 -2.51
N ARG A 111 -25.11 -12.90 -3.83
CA ARG A 111 -24.64 -14.01 -4.67
C ARG A 111 -23.26 -14.50 -4.23
N LEU A 112 -22.32 -13.60 -3.96
CA LEU A 112 -20.98 -13.94 -3.49
C LEU A 112 -21.03 -14.70 -2.14
N LEU A 113 -21.83 -14.23 -1.18
CA LEU A 113 -22.01 -14.87 0.13
C LEU A 113 -22.71 -16.24 0.04
N ALA A 114 -23.45 -16.51 -1.04
CA ALA A 114 -24.17 -17.77 -1.26
C ALA A 114 -23.37 -18.84 -2.04
N GLN A 115 -22.22 -18.50 -2.63
CA GLN A 115 -21.41 -19.44 -3.42
C GLN A 115 -20.85 -20.65 -2.65
N PRO A 116 -20.40 -20.53 -1.38
CA PRO A 116 -19.77 -21.66 -0.69
C PRO A 116 -20.74 -22.78 -0.33
N ASP A 117 -20.40 -24.02 -0.67
CA ASP A 117 -21.20 -25.20 -0.32
C ASP A 117 -21.10 -25.56 1.18
N ARG A 118 -22.15 -25.21 1.92
CA ARG A 118 -22.26 -25.41 3.38
C ARG A 118 -22.38 -26.88 3.80
N SER A 119 -22.59 -27.81 2.86
CA SER A 119 -22.59 -29.25 3.17
C SER A 119 -21.17 -29.73 3.51
N THR A 120 -20.14 -29.13 2.89
CA THR A 120 -18.74 -29.50 3.08
C THR A 120 -18.09 -28.72 4.24
N ARG A 121 -17.09 -29.33 4.90
CA ARG A 121 -16.30 -28.64 5.93
C ARG A 121 -15.61 -27.38 5.38
N ARG A 122 -15.10 -27.44 4.14
CA ARG A 122 -14.42 -26.30 3.50
C ARG A 122 -15.40 -25.17 3.18
N GLY A 123 -16.56 -25.48 2.61
CA GLY A 123 -17.53 -24.44 2.29
C GLY A 123 -18.18 -23.81 3.53
N ARG A 124 -18.36 -24.54 4.64
CA ARG A 124 -18.73 -23.90 5.93
C ARG A 124 -17.67 -22.91 6.39
N ARG A 125 -16.40 -23.28 6.34
CA ARG A 125 -15.29 -22.38 6.70
C ARG A 125 -15.30 -21.14 5.82
N ASP A 126 -15.37 -21.32 4.50
CA ASP A 126 -15.29 -20.21 3.54
C ASP A 126 -16.53 -19.29 3.66
N ALA A 127 -17.72 -19.84 3.93
CA ALA A 127 -18.92 -19.07 4.24
C ALA A 127 -18.76 -18.23 5.52
N THR A 128 -18.22 -18.81 6.60
CA THR A 128 -17.94 -18.07 7.84
C THR A 128 -16.94 -16.96 7.59
N LEU A 129 -15.85 -17.23 6.87
CA LEU A 129 -14.82 -16.23 6.57
C LEU A 129 -15.40 -15.04 5.79
N LEU A 130 -16.22 -15.31 4.75
CA LEU A 130 -16.87 -14.28 3.96
C LEU A 130 -17.90 -13.47 4.77
N ALA A 131 -18.70 -14.12 5.61
CA ALA A 131 -19.67 -13.45 6.47
C ALA A 131 -18.96 -12.55 7.50
N THR A 132 -17.91 -13.06 8.15
CA THR A 132 -17.12 -12.27 9.12
C THR A 132 -16.45 -11.06 8.45
N LEU A 133 -15.89 -11.22 7.24
CA LEU A 133 -15.33 -10.09 6.48
C LEU A 133 -16.39 -9.05 6.14
N TYR A 134 -17.59 -9.49 5.74
CA TYR A 134 -18.70 -8.60 5.40
C TYR A 134 -19.22 -7.82 6.61
N ASP A 135 -19.40 -8.48 7.76
CA ASP A 135 -19.93 -7.86 8.98
C ASP A 135 -18.92 -6.94 9.66
N THR A 136 -17.64 -7.32 9.67
CA THR A 136 -16.59 -6.56 10.38
C THR A 136 -15.94 -5.47 9.53
N ALA A 137 -16.06 -5.56 8.20
CA ALA A 137 -15.33 -4.73 7.25
C ALA A 137 -13.80 -4.67 7.51
N ALA A 138 -13.25 -5.76 8.07
CA ALA A 138 -11.84 -5.85 8.43
C ALA A 138 -10.96 -5.82 7.17
N ARG A 139 -9.79 -5.18 7.27
CA ARG A 139 -8.77 -5.26 6.20
C ARG A 139 -8.22 -6.68 6.11
N VAL A 140 -7.72 -7.06 4.94
CA VAL A 140 -7.17 -8.41 4.67
C VAL A 140 -6.14 -8.84 5.72
N SER A 141 -5.26 -7.94 6.14
CA SER A 141 -4.26 -8.22 7.17
C SER A 141 -4.84 -8.30 8.58
N GLU A 142 -5.80 -7.43 8.94
CA GLU A 142 -6.52 -7.52 10.22
C GLU A 142 -7.25 -8.86 10.34
N PHE A 143 -7.84 -9.31 9.23
CA PHE A 143 -8.53 -10.59 9.15
C PHE A 143 -7.59 -11.79 9.17
N ALA A 144 -6.42 -11.69 8.52
CA ALA A 144 -5.42 -12.76 8.49
C ALA A 144 -4.79 -13.00 9.87
N ASP A 145 -4.71 -11.97 10.71
CA ASP A 145 -4.15 -12.04 12.05
C ASP A 145 -5.20 -12.37 13.14
N LEU A 146 -6.48 -12.48 12.77
CA LEU A 146 -7.58 -12.76 13.69
C LEU A 146 -7.41 -14.13 14.36
N THR A 147 -7.47 -14.15 15.70
CA THR A 147 -7.42 -15.38 16.49
C THR A 147 -8.76 -15.70 17.14
N VAL A 148 -8.93 -16.94 17.62
CA VAL A 148 -10.15 -17.36 18.33
C VAL A 148 -10.42 -16.52 19.57
N ARG A 149 -9.39 -15.95 20.20
CA ARG A 149 -9.52 -15.10 21.39
C ARG A 149 -10.12 -13.73 21.09
N ASP A 150 -10.03 -13.31 19.83
CA ASP A 150 -10.52 -12.02 19.36
C ASP A 150 -12.02 -12.08 18.98
N ILE A 151 -12.61 -13.28 19.03
CA ILE A 151 -14.03 -13.52 18.71
C ILE A 151 -14.78 -13.89 19.98
N ARG A 152 -15.68 -13.02 20.40
CA ARG A 152 -16.66 -13.30 21.44
C ARG A 152 -17.95 -13.75 20.78
N LEU A 153 -18.31 -15.02 20.97
CA LEU A 153 -19.59 -15.59 20.51
C LEU A 153 -20.74 -15.40 21.51
N GLN A 154 -20.40 -15.08 22.76
CA GLN A 154 -21.41 -14.77 23.78
C GLN A 154 -22.04 -13.40 23.50
N PRO A 155 -23.36 -13.23 23.66
CA PRO A 155 -24.01 -11.94 23.45
C PRO A 155 -23.40 -10.81 24.30
N PRO A 156 -23.16 -9.62 23.71
CA PRO A 156 -23.23 -9.34 22.28
C PRO A 156 -22.06 -10.01 21.53
N ALA A 157 -22.33 -10.66 20.41
CA ALA A 157 -21.28 -11.26 19.59
C ALA A 157 -20.37 -10.13 19.06
N LEU A 158 -19.08 -10.22 19.33
CA LEU A 158 -18.10 -9.18 19.00
C LEU A 158 -16.87 -9.81 18.35
N ALA A 159 -16.38 -9.18 17.28
CA ALA A 159 -15.06 -9.44 16.73
C ALA A 159 -14.17 -8.23 16.98
N ALA A 160 -13.05 -8.43 17.65
CA ALA A 160 -12.01 -7.43 17.82
C ALA A 160 -11.09 -7.45 16.58
N ALA A 161 -11.25 -6.46 15.70
CA ALA A 161 -10.36 -6.24 14.57
C ALA A 161 -9.41 -5.09 14.91
N GLY A 162 -8.15 -5.42 15.20
CA GLY A 162 -7.11 -4.45 15.56
C GLY A 162 -5.89 -4.61 14.68
N TYR A 163 -5.34 -3.48 14.20
CA TYR A 163 -3.99 -3.44 13.63
C TYR A 163 -3.00 -3.08 14.73
N GLY A 164 -1.80 -3.64 14.67
CA GLY A 164 -0.66 -3.22 15.48
C GLY A 164 -0.58 -1.69 15.60
N ALA A 165 -0.30 -1.23 16.83
CA ALA A 165 -0.39 0.15 17.36
C ALA A 165 -1.71 0.52 18.07
N GLY A 166 -2.23 -0.38 18.92
CA GLY A 166 -3.00 -0.01 20.12
C GLY A 166 -4.42 0.51 19.93
N ARG A 167 -5.07 0.20 18.80
CA ARG A 167 -6.48 0.57 18.57
C ARG A 167 -7.31 -0.64 18.19
N ASP A 168 -7.91 -1.26 19.20
CA ASP A 168 -8.84 -2.38 19.03
C ASP A 168 -10.22 -1.84 18.64
N ARG A 169 -10.71 -2.23 17.46
CA ARG A 169 -12.07 -1.91 17.02
C ARG A 169 -12.96 -3.12 17.28
N HIS A 170 -13.91 -2.95 18.19
CA HIS A 170 -14.91 -3.96 18.49
C HIS A 170 -16.08 -3.79 17.52
N VAL A 171 -16.27 -4.76 16.62
CA VAL A 171 -17.41 -4.77 15.71
C VAL A 171 -18.43 -5.78 16.20
N ARG A 172 -19.69 -5.37 16.28
CA ARG A 172 -20.80 -6.25 16.59
C ARG A 172 -21.04 -7.19 15.41
N ALA A 173 -20.83 -8.48 15.64
CA ALA A 173 -21.22 -9.49 14.67
C ALA A 173 -22.75 -9.61 14.68
N ARG A 174 -23.34 -9.83 13.51
CA ARG A 174 -24.78 -10.01 13.38
C ARG A 174 -25.17 -11.40 13.89
N ASP A 175 -26.31 -11.49 14.56
CA ASP A 175 -26.88 -12.74 15.09
C ASP A 175 -27.34 -13.69 13.96
#